data_AF-A0A5C6HBS3-F1
#
_entry.id   AF-A0A5C6HBS3-F1
#
_cell.length_a   1.000
_cell.length_b   1.000
_cell.length_c   1.000
_cell.angle_alpha   90.00
_cell.angle_beta   90.00
_cell.angle_gamma   90.00
#
_symmetry.space_group_name_H-M   'P 1'
#
loop_
_entity.id
_entity.type
_entity.pdbx_description
1 polymer ?
#
loop_
_entity_poly.entity_id
_entity_poly.type
_entity_poly.pdbx_seq_one_letter_code
_entity_poly.pdbx_strand_id
1 'polypeptide(L)'
;MKQLLMSFIGVIITISLFSCKQKPVEVITMNNSRPIEELKQLVLKGDTAAFDDLVVAFMDKGHEEENLVYAIFMAHRYNYPPAYFDVYSCLKIVSESYGRKMDEKTKELAIEYLKKAAELKNCSAMIALRSMYREGEYVPKDTIMSKKLEEESKKLCGF
;
A
#
# COMPACT_ATOMS: atom_id res chain seq x y z
N MET A 1 -20.41 19.14 -51.89
CA MET A 1 -19.34 18.11 -51.74
C MET A 1 -18.01 18.64 -51.21
N LYS A 2 -17.56 19.87 -51.51
CA LYS A 2 -16.28 20.39 -51.00
C LYS A 2 -16.25 20.76 -49.51
N GLN A 3 -17.39 21.15 -48.91
CA GLN A 3 -17.47 21.50 -47.47
C GLN A 3 -17.43 20.29 -46.52
N LEU A 4 -17.94 19.12 -46.93
CA LEU A 4 -17.86 17.90 -46.12
C LEU A 4 -16.43 17.33 -46.05
N LEU A 5 -15.62 17.51 -47.10
CA LEU A 5 -14.25 16.99 -47.16
C LEU A 5 -13.29 17.75 -46.23
N MET A 6 -13.53 19.05 -46.00
CA MET A 6 -12.74 19.90 -45.09
C MET A 6 -13.02 19.58 -43.60
N SER A 7 -14.22 19.09 -43.27
CA SER A 7 -14.61 18.72 -41.90
C SER A 7 -13.93 17.42 -41.44
N PHE A 8 -13.73 16.45 -42.34
CA PHE A 8 -13.10 15.17 -41.98
C PHE A 8 -11.59 15.28 -41.70
N ILE A 9 -10.89 16.17 -42.41
CA ILE A 9 -9.44 16.38 -42.21
C ILE A 9 -9.17 17.04 -40.85
N GLY A 10 -10.05 17.95 -40.40
CA GLY A 10 -9.93 18.58 -39.08
C GLY A 10 -10.17 17.64 -37.89
N VAL A 11 -11.01 16.61 -38.05
CA VAL A 11 -11.25 15.59 -37.01
C VAL A 11 -10.07 14.61 -36.91
N ILE A 12 -9.42 14.28 -38.02
CA ILE A 12 -8.23 13.39 -38.01
C ILE A 12 -7.02 14.08 -37.35
N ILE A 13 -6.85 15.39 -37.56
CA ILE A 13 -5.75 16.18 -36.96
C ILE A 13 -5.94 16.36 -35.43
N THR A 14 -7.17 16.36 -34.93
CA THR A 14 -7.43 16.43 -33.48
C THR A 14 -7.24 15.09 -32.77
N ILE A 15 -7.48 13.96 -33.46
CA ILE A 15 -7.21 12.61 -32.91
C ILE A 15 -5.70 12.32 -32.85
N SER A 16 -4.89 12.83 -33.80
CA SER A 16 -3.45 12.59 -33.83
C SER A 16 -2.65 13.36 -32.77
N LEU A 17 -3.24 14.34 -32.08
CA LEU A 17 -2.58 15.12 -31.02
C LEU A 17 -2.77 14.55 -29.61
N PHE A 18 -3.62 13.53 -29.41
CA PHE A 18 -3.82 12.88 -28.11
C PHE A 18 -3.03 11.59 -27.91
N SER A 19 -2.29 11.11 -28.92
CA SER A 19 -1.49 9.89 -28.79
C SER A 19 -0.05 10.17 -28.35
N CYS A 20 0.13 11.01 -27.33
CA CYS A 20 1.37 10.98 -26.56
C CYS A 20 1.27 9.74 -25.65
N LYS A 21 1.66 8.56 -26.17
CA LYS A 21 1.77 7.35 -25.34
C LYS A 21 2.82 7.66 -24.27
N GLN A 22 2.39 8.01 -23.06
CA GLN A 22 3.29 8.09 -21.92
C GLN A 22 4.04 6.77 -21.85
N LYS A 23 5.37 6.83 -21.75
CA LYS A 23 6.17 5.63 -21.55
C LYS A 23 5.67 4.96 -20.26
N PRO A 24 5.50 3.63 -20.27
CA PRO A 24 5.07 2.93 -19.07
C PRO A 24 6.03 3.26 -17.93
N VAL A 25 5.48 3.52 -16.75
CA VAL A 25 6.30 3.75 -15.57
C VAL A 25 6.89 2.42 -15.14
N GLU A 26 8.20 2.33 -15.11
CA GLU A 26 8.94 1.13 -14.72
C GLU A 26 9.52 1.27 -13.31
N VAL A 27 9.60 0.15 -12.60
CA VAL A 27 10.12 0.00 -11.24
C VAL A 27 11.43 -0.76 -11.31
N ILE A 28 12.50 -0.20 -10.74
CA ILE A 28 13.80 -0.85 -10.68
C ILE A 28 13.85 -1.71 -9.42
N THR A 29 13.72 -3.03 -9.57
CA THR A 29 13.88 -3.99 -8.48
C THR A 29 15.32 -4.53 -8.46
N MET A 30 15.70 -5.28 -7.42
CA MET A 30 17.02 -5.92 -7.36
C MET A 30 17.28 -6.89 -8.52
N ASN A 31 16.23 -7.46 -9.13
CA ASN A 31 16.35 -8.55 -10.09
C ASN A 31 15.94 -8.15 -11.53
N ASN A 32 15.14 -7.11 -11.71
CA ASN A 32 14.72 -6.59 -13.02
C ASN A 32 13.97 -5.25 -12.94
N SER A 33 13.85 -4.57 -14.08
CA SER A 33 12.89 -3.48 -14.27
C SER A 33 11.53 -4.06 -14.64
N ARG A 34 10.45 -3.71 -13.91
CA ARG A 34 9.08 -4.19 -14.17
C ARG A 34 8.12 -3.01 -14.36
N PRO A 35 7.26 -3.00 -15.40
CA PRO A 35 6.23 -1.98 -15.55
C PRO A 35 5.17 -2.04 -14.44
N ILE A 36 4.71 -0.89 -13.95
CA ILE A 36 3.67 -0.81 -12.91
C ILE A 36 2.39 -1.57 -13.32
N GLU A 37 1.98 -1.45 -14.60
CA GLU A 37 0.77 -2.15 -15.07
C GLU A 37 0.93 -3.67 -15.07
N GLU A 38 2.14 -4.18 -15.31
CA GLU A 38 2.41 -5.62 -15.18
C GLU A 38 2.33 -6.05 -13.71
N LEU A 39 2.93 -5.27 -12.81
CA LEU A 39 2.88 -5.51 -11.36
C LEU A 39 1.43 -5.58 -10.88
N LYS A 40 0.59 -4.60 -11.24
CA LYS A 40 -0.84 -4.59 -10.91
C LYS A 40 -1.53 -5.90 -11.33
N GLN A 41 -1.31 -6.37 -12.55
CA GLN A 41 -1.92 -7.62 -13.03
C GLN A 41 -1.45 -8.86 -12.26
N LEU A 42 -0.19 -8.87 -11.81
CA LEU A 42 0.37 -9.98 -11.04
C LEU A 42 -0.11 -9.96 -9.58
N VAL A 43 -0.23 -8.77 -8.98
CA VAL A 43 -0.87 -8.58 -7.66
C VAL A 43 -2.31 -9.10 -7.69
N LEU A 44 -3.08 -8.81 -8.75
CA LEU A 44 -4.44 -9.33 -8.89
C LEU A 44 -4.50 -10.87 -8.89
N LYS A 45 -3.41 -11.54 -9.28
CA LYS A 45 -3.26 -13.00 -9.26
C LYS A 45 -2.64 -13.55 -7.97
N GLY A 46 -2.32 -12.68 -7.00
CA GLY A 46 -1.77 -13.06 -5.69
C GLY A 46 -0.25 -13.14 -5.63
N ASP A 47 0.47 -12.59 -6.61
CA ASP A 47 1.93 -12.53 -6.58
C ASP A 47 2.39 -11.53 -5.50
N THR A 48 2.96 -12.04 -4.41
CA THR A 48 3.39 -11.24 -3.26
C THR A 48 4.66 -10.45 -3.55
N ALA A 49 5.58 -10.98 -4.38
CA ALA A 49 6.78 -10.24 -4.76
C ALA A 49 6.41 -9.06 -5.67
N ALA A 50 5.46 -9.26 -6.58
CA ALA A 50 4.90 -8.17 -7.38
C ALA A 50 4.20 -7.12 -6.50
N PHE A 51 3.56 -7.52 -5.40
CA PHE A 51 2.97 -6.58 -4.46
C PHE A 51 4.03 -5.76 -3.75
N ASP A 52 5.08 -6.40 -3.22
CA ASP A 52 6.20 -5.70 -2.57
C ASP A 52 6.86 -4.68 -3.52
N ASP A 53 7.10 -5.06 -4.78
CA ASP A 53 7.63 -4.16 -5.81
C ASP A 53 6.66 -3.00 -6.11
N LEU A 54 5.35 -3.27 -6.14
CA LEU A 54 4.32 -2.27 -6.42
C LEU A 54 4.20 -1.24 -5.29
N VAL A 55 4.32 -1.67 -4.03
CA VAL A 55 4.33 -0.77 -2.86
C VAL A 55 5.47 0.24 -2.98
N VAL A 56 6.68 -0.23 -3.30
CA VAL A 56 7.86 0.63 -3.52
C VAL A 56 7.59 1.62 -4.66
N ALA A 57 7.00 1.14 -5.76
CA ALA A 57 6.67 1.98 -6.92
C ALA A 57 5.70 3.12 -6.57
N PHE A 58 4.68 2.85 -5.76
CA PHE A 58 3.69 3.85 -5.37
C PHE A 58 4.27 4.93 -4.46
N MET A 59 5.20 4.56 -3.56
CA MET A 59 5.94 5.52 -2.72
C MET A 59 6.78 6.49 -3.54
N ASP A 60 7.52 5.99 -4.54
CA ASP A 60 8.44 6.81 -5.34
C ASP A 60 7.71 7.78 -6.30
N LYS A 61 6.49 7.45 -6.71
CA LYS A 61 5.78 8.13 -7.80
C LYS A 61 4.57 8.95 -7.34
N GLY A 62 4.28 8.98 -6.03
CA GLY A 62 3.17 9.75 -5.47
C GLY A 62 1.78 9.14 -5.75
N HIS A 63 1.70 7.82 -5.91
CA HIS A 63 0.45 7.07 -6.09
C HIS A 63 -0.01 6.42 -4.78
N GLU A 64 0.22 7.09 -3.65
CA GLU A 64 0.00 6.54 -2.30
C GLU A 64 -1.46 6.11 -2.05
N GLU A 65 -2.42 6.75 -2.72
CA GLU A 65 -3.84 6.41 -2.65
C GLU A 65 -4.17 5.05 -3.31
N GLU A 66 -3.48 4.70 -4.40
CA GLU A 66 -3.65 3.40 -5.07
C GLU A 66 -3.13 2.26 -4.18
N ASN A 67 -2.08 2.51 -3.40
CA ASN A 67 -1.49 1.50 -2.52
C ASN A 67 -2.51 0.91 -1.55
N LEU A 68 -3.35 1.75 -0.95
CA LEU A 68 -4.36 1.32 0.00
C LEU A 68 -5.34 0.30 -0.63
N VAL A 69 -5.74 0.51 -1.88
CA VAL A 69 -6.67 -0.39 -2.58
C VAL A 69 -6.06 -1.78 -2.78
N TYR A 70 -4.81 -1.85 -3.26
CA TYR A 70 -4.12 -3.11 -3.45
C TYR A 70 -3.77 -3.80 -2.13
N ALA A 71 -3.41 -3.03 -1.10
CA ALA A 71 -3.15 -3.56 0.24
C ALA A 71 -4.41 -4.19 0.86
N ILE A 72 -5.57 -3.52 0.79
CA ILE A 72 -6.84 -4.09 1.25
C ILE A 72 -7.16 -5.37 0.47
N PHE A 73 -7.01 -5.35 -0.86
CA PHE A 73 -7.25 -6.53 -1.69
C PHE A 73 -6.34 -7.71 -1.31
N MET A 74 -5.04 -7.49 -1.18
CA MET A 74 -4.07 -8.54 -0.83
C MET A 74 -4.26 -9.07 0.60
N ALA A 75 -4.58 -8.18 1.54
CA ALA A 75 -4.89 -8.55 2.92
C ALA A 75 -6.08 -9.51 2.99
N HIS A 76 -7.22 -9.17 2.36
CA HIS A 76 -8.43 -9.97 2.50
C HIS A 76 -8.50 -11.16 1.55
N ARG A 77 -8.02 -11.00 0.31
CA ARG A 77 -8.12 -12.05 -0.71
C ARG A 77 -7.09 -13.15 -0.52
N TYR A 78 -5.87 -12.79 -0.12
CA TYR A 78 -4.74 -13.70 -0.05
C TYR A 78 -4.18 -13.86 1.37
N ASN A 79 -4.74 -13.16 2.36
CA ASN A 79 -4.28 -13.20 3.74
C ASN A 79 -2.78 -12.86 3.87
N TYR A 80 -2.30 -11.91 3.05
CA TYR A 80 -0.88 -11.56 2.98
C TYR A 80 -0.49 -10.63 4.15
N PRO A 81 0.41 -11.04 5.07
CA PRO A 81 0.64 -10.30 6.32
C PRO A 81 1.19 -8.87 6.14
N PRO A 82 2.16 -8.60 5.24
CA PRO A 82 2.61 -7.23 4.95
C PRO A 82 1.49 -6.32 4.46
N ALA A 83 0.57 -6.81 3.64
CA ALA A 83 -0.55 -6.01 3.16
C ALA A 83 -1.46 -5.52 4.30
N TYR A 84 -1.71 -6.32 5.34
CA TYR A 84 -2.43 -5.84 6.53
C TYR A 84 -1.68 -4.68 7.22
N PHE A 85 -0.36 -4.78 7.31
CA PHE A 85 0.47 -3.71 7.89
C PHE A 85 0.48 -2.44 7.02
N ASP A 86 0.46 -2.60 5.70
CA ASP A 86 0.39 -1.48 4.77
C ASP A 86 -0.94 -0.74 4.87
N VAL A 87 -2.07 -1.44 5.06
CA VAL A 87 -3.36 -0.78 5.32
C VAL A 87 -3.29 0.09 6.58
N TYR A 88 -2.78 -0.45 7.69
CA TYR A 88 -2.56 0.32 8.91
C TYR A 88 -1.68 1.56 8.65
N SER A 89 -0.56 1.37 7.93
CA SER A 89 0.41 2.43 7.66
C SER A 89 -0.19 3.54 6.80
N CYS A 90 -0.91 3.20 5.73
CA CYS A 90 -1.64 4.15 4.88
C CYS A 90 -2.68 4.94 5.69
N LEU A 91 -3.51 4.28 6.49
CA LEU A 91 -4.51 4.95 7.32
C LEU A 91 -3.87 5.90 8.33
N LYS A 92 -2.76 5.49 8.95
CA LYS A 92 -1.97 6.33 9.85
C LYS A 92 -1.44 7.57 9.15
N ILE A 93 -0.74 7.39 8.03
CA ILE A 93 -0.14 8.48 7.26
C ILE A 93 -1.21 9.49 6.83
N VAL A 94 -2.31 9.03 6.23
CA VAL A 94 -3.36 9.92 5.73
C VAL A 94 -4.07 10.64 6.89
N SER A 95 -4.31 9.97 8.01
CA SER A 95 -5.00 10.58 9.16
C SER A 95 -4.14 11.59 9.92
N GLU A 96 -2.85 11.28 10.05
CA GLU A 96 -1.88 12.13 10.75
C GLU A 96 -1.26 13.19 9.82
N SER A 97 -1.53 13.11 8.51
CA SER A 97 -1.23 14.17 7.57
C SER A 97 -1.87 15.49 8.03
N TYR A 98 -1.15 16.59 7.86
CA TYR A 98 -1.57 17.93 8.30
C TYR A 98 -1.72 18.09 9.83
N GLY A 99 -1.09 17.22 10.63
CA GLY A 99 -0.98 17.39 12.08
C GLY A 99 -2.26 17.10 12.87
N ARG A 100 -3.20 16.36 12.26
CA ARG A 100 -4.43 15.93 12.93
C ARG A 100 -4.23 14.59 13.63
N LYS A 101 -4.97 14.34 14.71
CA LYS A 101 -5.09 13.01 15.29
C LYS A 101 -6.12 12.21 14.50
N MET A 102 -5.87 10.92 14.32
CA MET A 102 -6.84 9.99 13.75
C MET A 102 -8.15 10.01 14.55
N ASP A 103 -9.29 10.10 13.87
CA ASP A 103 -10.60 9.98 14.50
C ASP A 103 -10.84 8.55 15.02
N GLU A 104 -11.81 8.39 15.92
CA GLU A 104 -12.01 7.13 16.63
C GLU A 104 -12.27 5.93 15.70
N LYS A 105 -13.08 6.12 14.65
CA LYS A 105 -13.44 5.03 13.74
C LYS A 105 -12.27 4.61 12.88
N THR A 106 -11.53 5.59 12.36
CA THR A 106 -10.33 5.31 11.57
C THR A 106 -9.25 4.63 12.43
N LYS A 107 -9.14 5.03 13.71
CA LYS A 107 -8.24 4.41 14.68
C LYS A 107 -8.58 2.97 14.98
N GLU A 108 -9.84 2.68 15.29
CA GLU A 108 -10.30 1.31 15.51
C GLU A 108 -9.96 0.40 14.33
N LEU A 109 -10.27 0.86 13.11
CA LEU A 109 -9.97 0.13 11.88
C LEU A 109 -8.46 -0.09 11.70
N ALA A 110 -7.65 0.96 11.78
CA ALA A 110 -6.20 0.86 11.58
C ALA A 110 -5.56 -0.10 12.60
N ILE A 111 -5.99 -0.05 13.86
CA ILE A 111 -5.51 -0.95 14.91
C ILE A 111 -5.96 -2.40 14.68
N GLU A 112 -7.14 -2.64 14.12
CA GLU A 112 -7.58 -3.99 13.74
C GLU A 112 -6.65 -4.60 12.68
N TYR A 113 -6.34 -3.85 11.62
CA TYR A 113 -5.38 -4.28 10.59
C TYR A 113 -3.99 -4.53 11.17
N LEU A 114 -3.50 -3.64 12.04
CA LEU A 114 -2.21 -3.81 12.72
C LEU A 114 -2.18 -5.09 13.58
N LYS A 115 -3.24 -5.33 14.36
CA LYS A 115 -3.36 -6.55 15.17
C LYS A 115 -3.39 -7.79 14.30
N LYS A 116 -4.09 -7.75 13.16
CA LYS A 116 -4.15 -8.88 12.22
C LYS A 116 -2.78 -9.17 11.59
N ALA A 117 -2.05 -8.14 11.18
CA ALA A 117 -0.68 -8.29 10.69
C ALA A 117 0.25 -8.91 11.75
N ALA A 118 0.15 -8.46 13.00
CA ALA A 118 0.94 -9.00 14.12
C ALA A 118 0.58 -10.45 14.47
N GLU A 119 -0.72 -10.81 14.44
CA GLU A 119 -1.19 -12.19 14.59
C GLU A 119 -0.54 -13.11 13.55
N LEU A 120 -0.45 -12.62 12.30
CA LEU A 120 0.17 -13.29 11.17
C LEU A 120 1.71 -13.17 11.14
N LYS A 121 2.34 -12.75 12.24
CA LYS A 121 3.79 -12.68 12.42
C LYS A 121 4.52 -11.70 11.50
N ASN A 122 3.84 -10.66 11.03
CA ASN A 122 4.52 -9.55 10.39
C ASN A 122 5.39 -8.78 11.41
N CYS A 123 6.70 -8.75 11.18
CA CYS A 123 7.67 -8.17 12.12
C CYS A 123 7.43 -6.67 12.39
N SER A 124 7.16 -5.89 11.35
CA SER A 124 6.90 -4.45 11.48
C SER A 124 5.65 -4.19 12.32
N ALA A 125 4.58 -4.97 12.11
CA ALA A 125 3.36 -4.89 12.89
C ALA A 125 3.56 -5.25 14.36
N MET A 126 4.31 -6.33 14.64
CA MET A 126 4.61 -6.74 16.01
C MET A 126 5.43 -5.68 16.76
N ILE A 127 6.41 -5.05 16.10
CA ILE A 127 7.20 -3.96 16.68
C ILE A 127 6.32 -2.74 16.98
N ALA A 128 5.50 -2.33 16.01
CA ALA A 128 4.62 -1.18 16.16
C ALA A 128 3.61 -1.39 17.30
N LEU A 129 2.93 -2.54 17.30
CA LEU A 129 1.95 -2.89 18.33
C LEU A 129 2.58 -3.05 19.71
N ARG A 130 3.82 -3.56 19.79
CA ARG A 130 4.61 -3.58 21.03
C ARG A 130 4.81 -2.17 21.58
N SER A 131 5.24 -1.22 20.75
CA SER A 131 5.46 0.17 21.16
C SER A 131 4.17 0.79 21.70
N MET A 132 3.07 0.59 20.97
CA MET A 132 1.74 1.07 21.37
C MET A 132 1.30 0.52 22.71
N TYR A 133 1.43 -0.78 22.96
CA TYR A 133 1.10 -1.36 24.27
C TYR A 133 2.04 -0.88 25.39
N ARG A 134 3.31 -0.61 25.10
CA ARG A 134 4.27 -0.07 26.08
C ARG A 134 3.90 1.36 26.50
N GLU A 135 3.49 2.18 25.54
CA GLU A 135 3.26 3.62 25.71
C GLU A 135 1.80 3.95 26.05
N GLY A 136 0.86 3.06 25.73
CA GLY A 136 -0.58 3.33 25.80
C GLY A 136 -1.07 4.24 24.67
N GLU A 137 -0.35 4.28 23.55
CA GLU A 137 -0.71 5.06 22.37
C GLU A 137 -1.70 4.26 21.51
N TYR A 138 -2.88 4.84 21.25
CA TYR A 138 -4.00 4.26 20.48
C TYR A 138 -4.64 2.98 21.05
N VAL A 139 -3.92 2.20 21.85
CA VAL A 139 -4.39 1.03 22.59
C VAL A 139 -4.12 1.21 24.09
N PRO A 140 -4.92 0.60 25.00
CA PRO A 140 -4.64 0.62 26.42
C PRO A 140 -3.24 0.06 26.72
N LYS A 141 -2.51 0.71 27.64
CA LYS A 141 -1.19 0.25 28.06
C LYS A 141 -1.27 -1.18 28.60
N ASP A 142 -0.45 -2.08 28.05
CA ASP A 142 -0.38 -3.48 28.44
C ASP A 142 1.07 -3.97 28.37
N THR A 143 1.74 -3.97 29.52
CA THR A 143 3.15 -4.35 29.61
C THR A 143 3.38 -5.85 29.43
N ILE A 144 2.36 -6.68 29.68
CA ILE A 144 2.44 -8.14 29.49
C ILE A 144 2.40 -8.43 27.99
N MET A 145 1.44 -7.86 27.27
CA MET A 145 1.35 -8.02 25.82
C MET A 145 2.56 -7.41 25.10
N SER A 146 3.05 -6.26 25.55
CA SER A 146 4.28 -5.67 25.04
C SER A 146 5.47 -6.62 25.19
N LYS A 147 5.69 -7.23 26.37
CA LYS A 147 6.80 -8.19 26.58
C LYS A 147 6.65 -9.42 25.70
N LYS A 148 5.44 -9.96 25.59
CA LYS A 148 5.15 -11.10 24.71
C LYS A 148 5.52 -10.80 23.25
N LEU A 149 5.06 -9.66 22.71
CA LEU A 149 5.39 -9.26 21.34
C LEU A 149 6.90 -9.05 21.16
N GLU A 150 7.60 -8.53 22.17
CA GLU A 150 9.06 -8.38 22.14
C GLU A 150 9.79 -9.72 22.02
N GLU A 151 9.44 -10.68 22.87
CA GLU A 151 10.03 -12.02 22.86
C GLU A 151 9.76 -12.75 21.54
N GLU A 152 8.53 -12.68 21.05
CA GLU A 152 8.16 -13.26 19.76
C GLU A 152 8.90 -12.59 18.59
N SER A 153 9.01 -11.25 18.59
CA SER A 153 9.70 -10.51 17.52
C SER A 153 11.19 -10.84 17.49
N LYS A 154 11.87 -10.87 18.64
CA LYS A 154 13.29 -11.25 18.73
C LYS A 154 13.54 -12.63 18.15
N LYS A 155 12.66 -13.59 18.47
CA LYS A 155 12.77 -14.97 17.99
C LYS A 155 12.56 -15.08 16.48
N LEU A 156 11.59 -14.35 15.93
CA LEU A 156 11.15 -14.51 14.53
C LEU A 156 11.91 -13.61 13.56
N CYS A 157 12.28 -12.40 13.99
CA CYS A 157 12.68 -11.32 13.10
C CYS A 157 14.16 -10.94 13.21
N GLY A 158 14.87 -11.41 14.23
CA GLY A 158 16.34 -11.36 14.30
C GLY A 158 16.96 -10.01 14.67
N PHE A 159 16.21 -9.11 15.32
CA PHE A 159 16.71 -7.83 15.85
C PHE A 159 16.58 -7.75 17.38
#